data_AF-A0AAJ0HCL5-F1
#
_entry.id   AF-A0AAJ0HCL5-F1
#
_cell.length_a   1.000
_cell.length_b   1.000
_cell.length_c   1.000
_cell.angle_alpha   90.00
_cell.angle_beta   90.00
_cell.angle_gamma   90.00
#
_symmetry.space_group_name_H-M   'P 1'
#
loop_
_entity.id
_entity.type
_entity.pdbx_description
1 polymer ?
#
loop_
_entity_poly.entity_id
_entity_poly.type
_entity_poly.pdbx_seq_one_letter_code
_entity_poly.pdbx_strand_id
1 'polypeptide(L)' 'MSNPQDSGWHEELMRQKYNDPRKLKDFLDKTYGFGNYLVKIRRNRWILCLPEQLKDGELEDIERRIRVHYNPH' A
#
# COMPACT_ATOMS: atom_id res chain seq x y z
N MET A 1 -1.25 17.09 -24.89
CA MET A 1 -1.83 17.54 -23.60
C MET A 1 -1.25 16.64 -22.53
N SER A 2 -0.23 17.09 -21.81
CA SER A 2 0.37 16.30 -20.72
C SER A 2 -0.46 16.52 -19.46
N ASN A 3 -1.10 15.45 -18.97
CA ASN A 3 -1.90 15.50 -17.76
C ASN A 3 -0.94 15.66 -16.57
N PRO A 4 -1.05 16.71 -15.72
CA PRO A 4 -0.07 16.98 -14.66
C PRO A 4 -0.19 16.03 -13.44
N GLN A 5 -0.79 14.86 -13.60
CA GLN A 5 -0.92 13.82 -12.57
C GLN A 5 0.04 12.65 -12.76
N ASP A 6 1.01 12.77 -13.66
CA ASP A 6 2.01 11.75 -13.92
C ASP A 6 3.14 11.85 -12.89
N SER A 7 2.86 11.48 -11.64
CA SER A 7 3.94 11.18 -10.70
C SER A 7 4.62 9.85 -11.04
N GLY A 8 4.10 9.07 -12.00
CA GLY A 8 4.51 7.68 -12.24
C GLY A 8 4.13 6.71 -11.12
N TRP A 9 3.43 7.18 -10.08
CA TRP A 9 2.98 6.38 -8.95
C TRP A 9 1.47 6.19 -9.01
N HIS A 10 1.04 4.93 -9.06
CA HIS A 10 -0.34 4.49 -8.96
C HIS A 10 -0.78 4.49 -7.50
N GLU A 11 -1.86 5.21 -7.18
CA GLU A 11 -2.39 5.35 -5.82
C GLU A 11 -3.56 4.38 -5.59
N GLU A 12 -3.36 3.45 -4.66
CA GLU A 12 -4.31 2.42 -4.28
C GLU A 12 -4.81 2.67 -2.86
N LEU A 13 -6.13 2.86 -2.72
CA LEU A 13 -6.75 3.11 -1.44
C LEU A 13 -6.90 1.81 -0.65
N MET A 14 -6.16 1.68 0.45
CA MET A 14 -6.32 0.54 1.34
C MET A 14 -7.66 0.63 2.07
N ARG A 15 -8.41 -0.47 2.05
CA ARG A 15 -9.71 -0.63 2.70
C ARG A 15 -9.55 -0.83 4.20
N GLN A 16 -8.46 -1.48 4.60
CA GLN A 16 -8.18 -1.78 6.00
C GLN A 16 -7.51 -0.62 6.72
N LYS A 17 -7.80 -0.52 8.03
CA LYS A 17 -7.07 0.35 8.94
C LYS A 17 -5.95 -0.43 9.60
N TYR A 18 -4.74 0.07 9.49
CA TYR A 18 -3.57 -0.49 10.15
C TYR A 18 -3.26 0.32 11.40
N ASN A 19 -3.27 -0.33 12.56
CA ASN A 19 -3.02 0.32 13.86
C ASN A 19 -1.53 0.57 14.14
N ASP A 20 -0.64 -0.09 13.41
CA ASP A 20 0.81 -0.06 13.64
C ASP A 20 1.55 0.20 12.32
N PRO A 21 1.84 1.45 11.93
CA PRO A 21 2.54 1.76 10.69
C PRO A 21 3.82 0.96 10.44
N ARG A 22 4.52 0.51 11.50
CA ARG A 22 5.82 -0.15 11.36
C ARG A 22 5.67 -1.54 10.76
N LYS A 23 4.64 -2.29 11.16
CA LYS A 23 4.34 -3.61 10.58
C LYS A 23 3.95 -3.54 9.11
N LEU A 24 3.16 -2.52 8.75
CA LEU A 24 2.81 -2.24 7.36
C LEU A 24 4.09 -1.93 6.56
N LYS A 25 4.95 -1.04 7.08
CA LYS A 25 6.22 -0.70 6.45
C LYS A 25 7.15 -1.91 6.29
N ASP A 26 7.30 -2.74 7.32
CA ASP A 26 8.13 -3.96 7.28
C ASP A 26 7.63 -4.96 6.22
N PHE A 27 6.31 -5.15 6.13
CA PHE A 27 5.71 -5.98 5.09
C PHE A 27 5.96 -5.41 3.69
N LEU A 28 5.76 -4.11 3.50
CA LEU A 28 5.97 -3.46 2.20
C LEU A 28 7.45 -3.44 1.81
N ASP A 29 8.36 -3.22 2.76
CA ASP A 29 9.81 -3.32 2.56
C ASP A 29 10.20 -4.75 2.13
N LYS A 30 9.58 -5.79 2.70
CA LYS A 30 9.81 -7.19 2.30
C LYS A 30 9.18 -7.57 0.95
N THR A 31 8.05 -6.94 0.60
CA THR A 31 7.28 -7.30 -0.60
C THR A 31 7.75 -6.55 -1.83
N TYR A 32 8.00 -5.25 -1.71
CA TYR A 32 8.35 -4.35 -2.81
C TYR A 32 9.82 -3.89 -2.76
N GLY A 33 10.47 -4.00 -1.60
CA GLY A 33 11.78 -3.40 -1.38
C GLY A 33 11.68 -1.96 -0.88
N PHE A 34 12.65 -1.57 -0.08
CA PHE A 34 12.75 -0.21 0.44
C PHE A 34 12.91 0.80 -0.71
N GLY A 35 12.04 1.82 -0.74
CA GLY A 35 12.07 2.88 -1.75
C GLY A 35 11.21 2.63 -3.01
N ASN A 36 10.64 1.42 -3.16
CA ASN A 36 9.78 1.05 -4.30
C ASN A 36 8.28 1.19 -4.00
N TYR A 37 7.91 1.81 -2.87
CA TYR A 37 6.54 2.10 -2.49
C TYR A 37 6.48 3.40 -1.68
N LEU A 38 5.34 4.05 -1.67
CA LEU A 38 5.04 5.16 -0.76
C LEU A 38 3.73 4.89 -0.03
N VAL A 39 3.66 5.32 1.22
CA VAL A 39 2.41 5.24 1.99
C VAL A 39 2.00 6.65 2.38
N LYS A 40 0.80 7.04 1.99
CA LYS A 40 0.20 8.33 2.33
C LYS A 40 -1.01 8.10 3.22
N ILE A 41 -1.21 8.98 4.20
CA ILE A 41 -2.43 8.99 5.01
C ILE A 41 -3.22 10.23 4.62
N ARG A 42 -4.44 10.06 4.10
CA ARG A 42 -5.36 11.16 3.78
C ARG A 42 -6.72 10.88 4.41
N ARG A 43 -7.25 11.86 5.16
CA ARG A 43 -8.57 11.75 5.82
C ARG A 43 -8.75 10.42 6.59
N ASN A 44 -7.73 10.02 7.35
CA ASN A 44 -7.71 8.77 8.12
C ASN A 44 -7.84 7.48 7.27
N ARG A 45 -7.45 7.55 5.99
CA ARG A 45 -7.34 6.39 5.09
C ARG A 45 -5.89 6.24 4.63
N TRP A 46 -5.45 4.99 4.56
CA TRP A 46 -4.14 4.62 4.07
C TRP A 46 -4.19 4.48 2.55
N ILE A 47 -3.23 5.10 1.87
CA ILE A 47 -3.08 5.06 0.42
C ILE A 47 -1.70 4.50 0.14
N LEU A 48 -1.65 3.34 -0.51
CA LEU A 48 -0.44 2.72 -1.00
C LEU A 48 -0.17 3.29 -2.40
N CYS A 49 1.02 3.84 -2.61
CA CYS A 49 1.44 4.30 -3.92
C CYS A 49 2.55 3.38 -4.43
N LEU A 50 2.41 2.86 -5.65
CA LEU A 50 3.37 1.96 -6.28
C LEU A 50 3.74 2.49 -7.67
N PRO A 51 4.97 2.25 -8.16
CA PRO A 51 5.37 2.65 -9.50
C PRO A 51 4.64 1.85 -10.58
N GLU A 52 4.11 0.67 -10.23
CA GLU A 52 3.32 -0.18 -11.12
C GLU A 52 1.87 -0.25 -10.65
N GLN A 53 0.95 -0.38 -11.60
CA GLN A 53 -0.46 -0.57 -11.32
C GLN A 53 -0.70 -1.97 -10.73
N LEU A 54 -1.39 -2.04 -9.59
CA LEU A 54 -1.85 -3.31 -9.05
C LEU A 54 -2.91 -3.93 -9.97
N LYS A 55 -2.83 -5.24 -10.17
CA LYS A 55 -3.88 -5.98 -10.87
C LYS A 55 -5.10 -6.12 -9.97
N ASP A 56 -6.25 -6.37 -10.59
CA ASP A 56 -7.48 -6.65 -9.84
C ASP A 56 -7.26 -7.82 -8.86
N GLY A 57 -7.64 -7.62 -7.60
CA GLY A 57 -7.43 -8.59 -6.51
C GLY A 57 -6.07 -8.52 -5.78
N GLU A 58 -5.01 -7.97 -6.39
CA GLU A 58 -3.68 -7.90 -5.74
C GLU A 58 -3.73 -7.08 -4.45
N LEU A 59 -4.44 -5.95 -4.46
CA LEU A 59 -4.62 -5.13 -3.27
C LEU A 59 -5.26 -5.94 -2.14
N GLU A 60 -6.29 -6.74 -2.43
CA GLU A 60 -6.94 -7.56 -1.41
C GLU A 60 -6.01 -8.64 -0.85
N ASP A 61 -5.20 -9.28 -1.70
CA ASP A 61 -4.21 -10.27 -1.26
C ASP A 61 -3.11 -9.63 -0.41
N ILE A 62 -2.64 -8.44 -0.76
CA ILE A 62 -1.72 -7.65 0.07
C ILE A 62 -2.35 -7.36 1.42
N GLU A 63 -3.58 -6.85 1.46
CA GLU A 63 -4.29 -6.55 2.70
C GLU A 63 -4.50 -7.81 3.56
N ARG A 64 -4.80 -8.94 2.93
CA ARG A 64 -4.96 -10.25 3.58
C ARG A 64 -3.64 -10.72 4.20
N ARG A 65 -2.53 -10.62 3.47
CA ARG A 65 -1.19 -11.00 3.96
C ARG A 65 -0.73 -10.10 5.10
N ILE A 66 -0.97 -8.79 5.01
CA ILE A 66 -0.68 -7.87 6.11
C ILE A 66 -1.51 -8.24 7.34
N ARG A 67 -2.80 -8.56 7.17
CA ARG A 67 -3.69 -8.93 8.29
C ARG A 67 -3.16 -10.11 9.10
N VAL A 68 -2.59 -11.12 8.45
CA VAL A 68 -1.95 -12.26 9.12
C VAL A 68 -0.82 -11.81 10.06
N HIS A 69 -0.08 -10.75 9.72
CA HIS A 69 0.97 -10.19 10.58
C HIS A 69 0.45 -9.29 11.73
N TYR A 70 -0.79 -8.79 11.63
CA TYR A 70 -1.40 -7.97 12.67
C TYR A 70 -2.18 -8.76 13.69
N ASN A 71 -2.81 -9.86 13.27
CA ASN A 71 -3.63 -10.69 14.14
C ASN A 71 -3.32 -12.17 13.88
N PRO A 72 -2.23 -12.70 14.47
CA PRO A 72 -1.98 -14.14 14.48
C PRO A 72 -3.02 -14.76 15.41
N HIS A 73 -4.13 -15.22 14.86
CA HIS A 73 -5.00 -16.18 15.55
C HIS A 73 -4.47 -17.58 15.33
#